data_AF-A0A5N6U3Q1-F1
#
_entry.id   AF-A0A5N6U3Q1-F1
#
_cell.length_a   1.000
_cell.length_b   1.000
_cell.length_c   1.000
_cell.angle_alpha   90.00
_cell.angle_beta   90.00
_cell.angle_gamma   90.00
#
_symmetry.space_group_name_H-M   'P 1'
#
loop_
_entity.id
_entity.type
_entity.pdbx_description
1 polymer ?
#
loop_
_entity_poly.entity_id
_entity_poly.type
_entity_poly.pdbx_seq_one_letter_code
_entity_poly.pdbx_strand_id
1 'polypeptide(L)'
;MRDVNRTLPLFTLPTEILNHIIKHIPADAEASLSLTCKEALHRIGTASWAFFRGRARHRRDQYGSLVELLQRDIPEYEYCARCETPSAHCLGQEASIDYWPQTEEGGYTQPVCMGEGPPLRLFNGNFTFRRKDVDYTLRSSGRWVDRNLIVTHEHRLRMSDSKSWPLRAVDITSLPFRVCAHLTTTTAPPVQGILSSTGALNGPLLTHAIASAFPKGLQKGLPKPSTFRKATAAEQDQIAAAESESTFVWRCRSCPTKVAVCYDGDEVVVKAWHCFGKELYKAVQFWSLFVRREGPTMGSAKRNSEYRCVSRSVTDFILPRKV
;
A
#
# COMPACT_ATOMS: atom_id res chain seq x y z
N MET A 1 -20.02 7.08 -19.21
CA MET A 1 -20.19 8.55 -19.26
C MET A 1 -19.28 9.08 -20.37
N ARG A 2 -19.81 9.80 -21.36
CA ARG A 2 -18.99 10.33 -22.47
C ARG A 2 -18.11 11.46 -21.93
N ASP A 3 -16.82 11.48 -22.31
CA ASP A 3 -15.90 12.55 -21.94
C ASP A 3 -16.34 13.87 -22.58
N VAL A 4 -16.66 14.88 -21.76
CA VAL A 4 -17.11 16.20 -22.22
C VAL A 4 -16.07 16.92 -23.06
N ASN A 5 -14.79 16.55 -22.93
CA ASN A 5 -13.72 17.16 -23.71
C ASN A 5 -13.76 16.76 -25.20
N ARG A 6 -14.49 15.70 -25.56
CA ARG A 6 -14.63 15.27 -26.97
C ARG A 6 -15.32 16.28 -27.87
N THR A 7 -16.10 17.19 -27.29
CA THR A 7 -16.82 18.23 -28.04
C THR A 7 -16.01 19.52 -28.19
N LEU A 8 -14.80 19.59 -27.64
CA LEU A 8 -13.94 20.77 -27.80
C LEU A 8 -13.45 20.86 -29.25
N PRO A 9 -13.41 22.07 -29.85
CA PRO A 9 -13.06 22.26 -31.27
C PRO A 9 -11.76 21.56 -31.67
N LEU A 10 -10.73 21.61 -30.82
CA LEU A 10 -9.44 20.96 -31.05
C LEU A 10 -9.55 19.43 -31.25
N PHE A 11 -10.44 18.77 -30.49
CA PHE A 11 -10.61 17.31 -30.55
C PHE A 11 -11.71 16.86 -31.52
N THR A 12 -12.43 17.81 -32.12
CA THR A 12 -13.31 17.54 -33.27
C THR A 12 -12.57 17.50 -34.61
N LEU A 13 -11.31 17.94 -34.63
CA LEU A 13 -10.47 17.88 -35.83
C LEU A 13 -10.16 16.43 -36.23
N PRO A 14 -9.98 16.15 -37.54
CA PRO A 14 -9.40 14.89 -38.01
C PRO A 14 -8.04 14.64 -37.37
N THR A 15 -7.75 13.37 -37.08
CA THR A 15 -6.50 12.95 -36.41
C THR A 15 -5.26 13.42 -37.16
N GLU A 16 -5.32 13.49 -38.49
CA GLU A 16 -4.25 13.95 -39.38
C GLU A 16 -3.92 15.42 -39.13
N ILE A 17 -4.97 16.26 -39.00
CA ILE A 17 -4.83 17.69 -38.73
C ILE A 17 -4.30 17.92 -37.32
N LEU A 18 -4.84 17.20 -36.34
CA LEU A 18 -4.35 17.26 -34.97
C LEU A 18 -2.86 16.86 -34.91
N ASN A 19 -2.48 15.76 -35.54
CA ASN A 19 -1.08 15.33 -35.62
C ASN A 19 -0.18 16.35 -36.33
N HIS A 20 -0.70 17.05 -37.34
CA HIS A 20 0.03 18.13 -38.00
C HIS A 20 0.27 19.31 -37.05
N ILE A 21 -0.75 19.73 -36.28
CA ILE A 21 -0.62 20.75 -35.24
C ILE A 21 0.41 20.32 -34.20
N ILE A 22 0.33 19.08 -33.70
CA ILE A 22 1.25 18.54 -32.69
C ILE A 22 2.71 18.54 -33.19
N LYS A 23 2.97 18.29 -34.47
CA LYS A 23 4.33 18.36 -35.05
C LYS A 23 4.94 19.77 -35.01
N HIS A 24 4.12 20.81 -34.88
CA HIS A 24 4.57 22.20 -34.89
C HIS A 24 4.72 22.80 -33.49
N ILE A 25 4.32 22.10 -32.44
CA ILE A 25 4.52 22.55 -31.07
C ILE A 25 5.78 21.90 -30.47
N PRO A 26 6.50 22.61 -29.58
CA PRO A 26 7.63 22.02 -28.89
C PRO A 26 7.18 20.92 -27.92
N ALA A 27 8.10 20.01 -27.58
CA ALA A 27 7.78 18.79 -26.83
C ALA A 27 7.18 19.07 -25.43
N ASP A 28 7.52 20.20 -24.83
CA ASP A 28 6.99 20.67 -23.55
C ASP A 28 5.51 21.10 -23.68
N ALA A 29 5.18 21.87 -24.72
CA ALA A 29 3.82 22.22 -25.04
C ALA A 29 2.97 20.98 -25.42
N GLU A 30 3.56 20.01 -26.13
CA GLU A 30 2.90 18.73 -26.42
C GLU A 30 2.62 17.95 -25.12
N ALA A 31 3.59 17.88 -24.21
CA ALA A 31 3.43 17.24 -22.92
C ALA A 31 2.35 17.94 -22.06
N SER A 32 2.40 19.27 -21.94
CA SER A 32 1.36 20.06 -21.25
C SER A 32 -0.02 19.82 -21.86
N LEU A 33 -0.15 19.88 -23.19
CA LEU A 33 -1.43 19.69 -23.86
C LEU A 33 -2.01 18.30 -23.58
N SER A 34 -1.18 17.25 -23.64
CA SER A 34 -1.61 15.88 -23.32
C SER A 34 -2.05 15.70 -21.85
N LEU A 35 -1.64 16.59 -20.94
CA LEU A 35 -1.98 16.55 -19.52
C LEU A 35 -3.26 17.33 -19.18
N THR A 36 -3.76 18.17 -20.08
CA THR A 36 -4.94 19.01 -19.82
C THR A 36 -6.22 18.21 -19.61
N CYS A 37 -6.44 17.13 -20.37
CA CYS A 37 -7.61 16.28 -20.23
C CYS A 37 -7.40 14.85 -20.79
N LYS A 38 -8.33 13.95 -20.46
CA LYS A 38 -8.25 12.53 -20.84
C LYS A 38 -8.32 12.33 -22.37
N GLU A 39 -9.13 13.11 -23.07
CA GLU A 39 -9.21 13.06 -24.55
C GLU A 39 -7.91 13.54 -25.20
N ALA A 40 -7.27 14.59 -24.66
CA ALA A 40 -5.96 15.06 -25.11
C ALA A 40 -4.90 13.97 -24.95
N LEU A 41 -4.83 13.36 -23.76
CA LEU A 41 -3.94 12.23 -23.49
C LEU A 41 -4.18 11.06 -24.44
N HIS A 42 -5.45 10.76 -24.74
CA HIS A 42 -5.81 9.64 -25.60
C HIS A 42 -5.39 9.86 -27.05
N ARG A 43 -5.57 11.08 -27.58
CA ARG A 43 -5.27 11.42 -28.98
C ARG A 43 -3.80 11.73 -29.24
N ILE A 44 -3.13 12.39 -28.30
CA ILE A 44 -1.72 12.82 -28.43
C ILE A 44 -0.77 11.73 -27.92
N GLY A 45 -1.16 11.00 -26.87
CA GLY A 45 -0.34 9.96 -26.26
C GLY A 45 0.65 10.49 -25.23
N THR A 46 1.64 9.65 -24.91
CA THR A 46 2.64 9.92 -23.85
C THR A 46 4.08 9.94 -24.38
N ALA A 47 4.25 9.98 -25.71
CA ALA A 47 5.57 9.91 -26.34
C ALA A 47 6.46 11.09 -25.94
N SER A 48 5.90 12.31 -25.92
CA SER A 48 6.58 13.52 -25.48
C SER A 48 7.06 13.47 -24.03
N TRP A 49 6.39 12.70 -23.16
CA TRP A 49 6.76 12.58 -21.74
C TRP A 49 8.14 11.93 -21.55
N ALA A 50 8.60 11.15 -22.53
CA ALA A 50 9.90 10.51 -22.47
C ALA A 50 11.05 11.52 -22.46
N PHE A 51 10.88 12.70 -23.06
CA PHE A 51 11.87 13.78 -23.04
C PHE A 51 12.05 14.38 -21.64
N PHE A 52 11.05 14.22 -20.77
CA PHE A 52 11.00 14.82 -19.44
C PHE A 52 11.18 13.80 -18.30
N ARG A 53 11.54 12.54 -18.62
CA ARG A 53 11.71 11.46 -17.63
C ARG A 53 13.17 10.98 -17.54
N GLY A 54 13.65 10.78 -16.31
CA GLY A 54 14.89 10.01 -16.03
C GLY A 54 16.18 10.59 -16.64
N ARG A 55 17.05 9.73 -17.19
CA ARG A 55 18.42 10.10 -17.67
C ARG A 55 18.45 11.08 -18.85
N ALA A 56 17.32 11.34 -19.51
CA ALA A 56 17.23 12.34 -20.58
C ALA A 56 17.44 13.78 -20.07
N ARG A 57 17.22 14.01 -18.76
CA ARG A 57 17.36 15.29 -18.05
C ARG A 57 18.81 15.82 -18.05
N HIS A 58 19.81 14.95 -18.01
CA HIS A 58 21.23 15.35 -17.96
C HIS A 58 21.79 15.86 -19.30
N ARG A 59 21.00 15.86 -20.38
CA ARG A 59 21.49 16.27 -21.72
C ARG A 59 20.84 17.53 -22.29
N ARG A 60 19.83 18.12 -21.63
CA ARG A 60 19.14 19.30 -22.15
C ARG A 60 18.67 20.21 -21.00
N ASP A 61 19.45 21.26 -20.74
CA ASP A 61 19.18 22.28 -19.72
C ASP A 61 18.02 23.25 -20.06
N GLN A 62 17.34 23.09 -21.21
CA GLN A 62 16.46 24.14 -21.75
C GLN A 62 14.96 24.00 -21.46
N TYR A 63 14.44 22.82 -21.10
CA TYR A 63 12.98 22.58 -21.07
C TYR A 63 12.43 22.12 -19.72
N GLY A 64 13.26 22.02 -18.68
CA GLY A 64 12.84 21.63 -17.35
C GLY A 64 12.31 20.20 -17.22
N SER A 65 11.83 19.82 -16.03
CA SER A 65 11.08 18.57 -15.81
C SER A 65 9.59 18.70 -16.16
N LEU A 66 8.90 17.57 -16.33
CA LEU A 66 7.44 17.55 -16.48
C LEU A 66 6.74 18.25 -15.29
N VAL A 67 7.39 18.24 -14.13
CA VAL A 67 6.95 18.94 -12.93
C VAL A 67 7.11 20.44 -13.03
N GLU A 68 8.19 20.95 -13.61
CA GLU A 68 8.34 22.39 -13.82
C GLU A 68 7.26 22.93 -14.78
N LEU A 69 6.90 22.14 -15.80
CA LEU A 69 5.78 22.48 -16.69
C LEU A 69 4.43 22.47 -15.96
N LEU A 70 4.20 21.47 -15.11
CA LEU A 70 2.98 21.39 -14.30
C LEU A 70 2.90 22.48 -13.23
N GLN A 71 4.01 22.84 -12.60
CA GLN A 71 4.08 23.89 -11.58
C GLN A 71 3.90 25.29 -12.19
N ARG A 72 4.35 25.51 -13.45
CA ARG A 72 4.01 26.70 -14.22
C ARG A 72 2.50 26.83 -14.40
N ASP A 73 1.83 25.73 -14.73
CA ASP A 73 0.41 25.71 -15.09
C ASP A 73 -0.51 25.62 -13.85
N ILE A 74 -0.03 25.07 -12.73
CA ILE A 74 -0.76 24.88 -11.46
C ILE A 74 0.16 25.23 -10.28
N PRO A 75 0.40 26.53 -10.01
CA PRO A 75 1.39 26.97 -9.02
C PRO A 75 1.01 26.67 -7.56
N GLU A 76 -0.28 26.42 -7.29
CA GLU A 76 -0.79 26.08 -5.96
C GLU A 76 -0.51 24.63 -5.55
N TYR A 77 -0.12 23.77 -6.50
CA TYR A 77 0.30 22.42 -6.17
C TYR A 77 1.77 22.43 -5.75
N GLU A 78 2.04 22.12 -4.49
CA GLU A 78 3.40 21.85 -4.03
C GLU A 78 3.92 20.56 -4.67
N TYR A 79 5.20 20.52 -5.07
CA TYR A 79 5.83 19.36 -5.73
C TYR A 79 7.14 18.96 -5.04
N CYS A 80 7.44 17.66 -5.08
CA CYS A 80 8.73 17.13 -4.68
C CYS A 80 9.78 17.31 -5.79
N ALA A 81 10.76 18.19 -5.58
CA ALA A 81 11.88 18.34 -6.53
C ALA A 81 12.71 17.06 -6.72
N ARG A 82 12.74 16.17 -5.70
CA ARG A 82 13.47 14.90 -5.73
C ARG A 82 12.72 13.79 -6.47
N CYS A 83 11.39 13.86 -6.46
CA CYS A 83 10.52 12.77 -6.83
C CYS A 83 9.67 13.04 -8.07
N GLU A 84 9.60 14.31 -8.46
CA GLU A 84 8.79 14.79 -9.59
C GLU A 84 7.29 14.43 -9.48
N THR A 85 6.74 14.49 -8.27
CA THR A 85 5.31 14.28 -7.98
C THR A 85 4.79 15.35 -7.03
N PRO A 86 3.46 15.61 -6.99
CA PRO A 86 2.87 16.48 -5.97
C PRO A 86 3.37 16.12 -4.55
N SER A 87 3.65 17.11 -3.69
CA SER A 87 4.32 16.97 -2.40
C SER A 87 3.57 16.05 -1.42
N ALA A 88 2.24 15.99 -1.52
CA ALA A 88 1.40 15.03 -0.79
C ALA A 88 1.65 13.56 -1.18
N HIS A 89 2.32 13.33 -2.32
CA HIS A 89 2.54 12.03 -2.94
C HIS A 89 3.98 11.86 -3.45
N CYS A 90 4.98 12.43 -2.76
CA CYS A 90 6.41 12.33 -3.08
C CYS A 90 6.89 10.93 -3.49
N LEU A 91 6.25 9.86 -3.05
CA LEU A 91 6.65 8.50 -3.40
C LEU A 91 5.53 7.72 -4.10
N GLY A 92 4.42 8.38 -4.49
CA GLY A 92 3.29 7.78 -5.20
C GLY A 92 2.77 6.51 -4.52
N GLN A 93 2.54 5.45 -5.31
CA GLN A 93 2.19 4.11 -4.80
C GLN A 93 3.34 3.40 -4.08
N GLU A 94 4.51 4.02 -3.97
CA GLU A 94 5.65 3.53 -3.22
C GLU A 94 5.82 4.34 -1.91
N ALA A 95 4.92 5.27 -1.58
CA ALA A 95 5.08 6.19 -0.46
C ALA A 95 4.75 5.62 0.91
N SER A 96 3.72 4.80 0.96
CA SER A 96 3.09 4.46 2.22
C SER A 96 2.74 3.00 2.22
N ILE A 97 3.10 2.32 3.31
CA ILE A 97 2.44 1.06 3.61
C ILE A 97 1.00 1.42 3.97
N ASP A 98 0.06 0.94 3.15
CA ASP A 98 -1.38 1.18 3.29
C ASP A 98 -1.92 0.39 4.50
N TYR A 99 -1.66 0.93 5.70
CA TYR A 99 -2.20 0.43 6.95
C TYR A 99 -3.59 1.00 7.20
N TRP A 100 -4.46 0.17 7.77
CA TRP A 100 -5.70 0.66 8.37
C TRP A 100 -5.39 1.43 9.66
N PRO A 101 -6.14 2.50 9.98
CA PRO A 101 -7.21 3.11 9.20
C PRO A 101 -6.66 3.98 8.07
N GLN A 102 -7.30 3.87 6.91
CA GLN A 102 -7.28 4.89 5.86
C GLN A 102 -8.67 5.53 5.86
N THR A 103 -8.75 6.83 6.09
CA THR A 103 -9.97 7.63 5.87
C THR A 103 -9.81 8.51 4.64
N GLU A 104 -10.88 9.19 4.23
CA GLU A 104 -10.82 10.21 3.17
C GLU A 104 -9.89 11.38 3.53
N GLU A 105 -9.65 11.60 4.83
CA GLU A 105 -8.72 12.60 5.38
C GLU A 105 -7.26 12.10 5.42
N GLY A 106 -7.01 10.86 5.00
CA GLY A 106 -5.71 10.19 5.03
C GLY A 106 -5.66 9.02 6.02
N GLY A 107 -4.60 8.22 5.92
CA GLY A 107 -4.31 7.16 6.89
C GLY A 107 -3.00 7.41 7.61
N TYR A 108 -2.52 6.41 8.36
CA TYR A 108 -1.15 6.45 8.86
C TYR A 108 -0.18 6.48 7.68
N THR A 109 0.28 7.69 7.33
CA THR A 109 1.37 7.92 6.38
C THR A 109 2.60 8.26 7.20
N GLN A 110 3.58 7.37 7.22
CA GLN A 110 4.88 7.72 7.78
C GLN A 110 5.62 8.49 6.69
N PRO A 111 5.90 9.80 6.87
CA PRO A 111 6.65 10.54 5.87
C PRO A 111 8.06 9.95 5.80
N VAL A 112 8.39 9.32 4.67
CA VAL A 112 9.77 8.93 4.35
C VAL A 112 10.51 10.18 3.87
N CYS A 113 10.58 11.21 4.72
CA CYS A 113 11.55 12.27 4.56
C CYS A 113 12.79 11.82 5.34
N MET A 114 13.85 11.46 4.61
CA MET A 114 15.17 11.23 5.19
C MET A 114 15.73 12.57 5.70
N GLY A 115 15.23 13.04 6.85
CA GLY A 115 15.84 14.12 7.60
C GLY A 115 17.15 13.67 8.26
N GLU A 116 18.02 14.60 8.61
CA GLU A 116 19.37 14.38 9.15
C GLU A 116 19.42 13.76 10.58
N GLY A 117 18.30 13.21 11.07
CA GLY A 117 18.23 12.52 12.35
C GLY A 117 18.71 11.06 12.28
N PRO A 118 19.02 10.42 13.44
CA PRO A 118 19.36 9.01 13.47
C PRO A 118 18.21 8.17 12.85
N PRO A 119 18.48 7.32 11.82
CA PRO A 119 17.46 6.72 10.95
C PRO A 119 16.35 5.94 11.67
N LEU A 120 16.64 5.41 12.86
CA LEU A 120 15.70 4.64 13.67
C LEU A 120 14.58 5.49 14.26
N ARG A 121 14.81 6.77 14.54
CA ARG A 121 13.77 7.67 15.08
C ARG A 121 12.67 7.95 14.05
N LEU A 122 12.99 7.89 12.76
CA LEU A 122 12.01 8.04 11.68
C LEU A 122 10.94 6.95 11.71
N PHE A 123 11.28 5.76 12.23
CA PHE A 123 10.37 4.63 12.36
C PHE A 123 9.56 4.63 13.65
N ASN A 124 9.79 5.57 14.57
CA ASN A 124 9.04 5.64 15.82
C ASN A 124 7.80 6.51 15.63
N GLY A 125 6.64 5.99 16.03
CA GLY A 125 5.38 6.71 15.93
C GLY A 125 4.33 6.14 16.85
N ASN A 126 3.38 6.98 17.24
CA ASN A 126 2.17 6.55 17.94
C ASN A 126 0.99 7.28 17.31
N PHE A 127 0.03 6.52 16.83
CA PHE A 127 -1.14 7.03 16.14
C PHE A 127 -2.38 6.41 16.75
N THR A 128 -3.37 7.24 17.06
CA THR A 128 -4.65 6.80 17.62
C THR A 128 -5.79 7.26 16.73
N PHE A 129 -6.74 6.37 16.49
CA PHE A 129 -7.91 6.65 15.66
C PHE A 129 -9.12 5.92 16.21
N ARG A 130 -10.30 6.51 16.08
CA ARG A 130 -11.57 5.89 16.46
C ARG A 130 -12.41 5.66 15.22
N ARG A 131 -12.87 4.42 15.02
CA ARG A 131 -13.86 4.10 13.98
C ARG A 131 -15.06 3.41 14.60
N LYS A 132 -16.23 4.06 14.52
CA LYS A 132 -17.44 3.57 15.19
C LYS A 132 -17.12 3.31 16.67
N ASP A 133 -17.31 2.08 17.12
CA ASP A 133 -17.13 1.64 18.50
C ASP A 133 -15.76 1.02 18.78
N VAL A 134 -14.80 1.10 17.85
CA VAL A 134 -13.45 0.55 18.02
C VAL A 134 -12.42 1.68 18.08
N ASP A 135 -11.70 1.75 19.19
CA ASP A 135 -10.49 2.53 19.36
C ASP A 135 -9.30 1.73 18.80
N TYR A 136 -8.51 2.38 17.94
CA TYR A 136 -7.33 1.83 17.30
C TYR A 136 -6.10 2.63 17.68
N THR A 137 -5.04 1.95 18.12
CA THR A 137 -3.73 2.55 18.36
C THR A 137 -2.67 1.79 17.55
N LEU A 138 -1.89 2.49 16.75
CA LEU A 138 -0.71 1.98 16.08
C LEU A 138 0.54 2.56 16.73
N ARG A 139 1.38 1.69 17.29
CA ARG A 139 2.74 2.05 17.70
C ARG A 139 3.73 1.48 16.70
N SER A 140 4.60 2.32 16.17
CA SER A 140 5.69 1.93 15.30
C SER A 140 7.03 2.12 16.01
N SER A 141 7.96 1.21 15.76
CA SER A 141 9.35 1.33 16.21
C SER A 141 10.33 0.61 15.30
N GLY A 142 11.54 1.15 15.16
CA GLY A 142 12.63 0.51 14.41
C GLY A 142 13.73 0.00 15.33
N ARG A 143 14.31 -1.18 15.04
CA ARG A 143 15.55 -1.66 15.68
C ARG A 143 16.37 -2.58 14.78
N TRP A 144 17.69 -2.58 14.99
CA TRP A 144 18.60 -3.55 14.37
C TRP A 144 18.66 -4.83 15.20
N VAL A 145 18.43 -5.99 14.57
CA VAL A 145 18.54 -7.31 15.20
C VAL A 145 19.23 -8.28 14.26
N ASP A 146 20.32 -8.88 14.74
CA ASP A 146 21.21 -9.72 13.92
C ASP A 146 21.53 -9.09 12.56
N ARG A 147 21.95 -7.82 12.61
CA ARG A 147 22.21 -6.95 11.46
C ARG A 147 21.02 -6.65 10.55
N ASN A 148 19.82 -7.16 10.81
CA ASN A 148 18.62 -6.80 10.05
C ASN A 148 17.94 -5.57 10.64
N LEU A 149 17.53 -4.62 9.79
CA LEU A 149 16.63 -3.55 10.20
C LEU A 149 15.20 -4.10 10.30
N ILE A 150 14.66 -4.12 11.52
CA ILE A 150 13.30 -4.58 11.79
C ILE A 150 12.44 -3.41 12.23
N VAL A 151 11.37 -3.15 11.48
CA VAL A 151 10.30 -2.23 11.90
C VAL A 151 9.19 -3.06 12.54
N THR A 152 8.80 -2.69 13.74
CA THR A 152 7.75 -3.34 14.53
C THR A 152 6.54 -2.44 14.57
N HIS A 153 5.39 -2.97 14.19
CA HIS A 153 4.08 -2.34 14.33
C HIS A 153 3.25 -3.08 15.37
N GLU A 154 2.78 -2.36 16.37
CA GLU A 154 1.83 -2.87 17.36
C GLU A 154 0.49 -2.20 17.11
N HIS A 155 -0.42 -2.96 16.52
CA HIS A 155 -1.80 -2.57 16.28
C HIS A 155 -2.64 -3.03 17.48
N ARG A 156 -3.14 -2.08 18.26
CA ARG A 156 -3.96 -2.32 19.44
C ARG A 156 -5.39 -1.89 19.15
N LEU A 157 -6.33 -2.82 19.27
CA LEU A 157 -7.74 -2.55 19.02
C LEU A 157 -8.55 -2.92 20.27
N ARG A 158 -9.39 -1.98 20.71
CA ARG A 158 -10.29 -2.17 21.85
C ARG A 158 -11.65 -1.55 21.54
N MET A 159 -12.70 -2.00 22.23
CA MET A 159 -13.98 -1.31 22.18
C MET A 159 -13.88 0.04 22.91
N SER A 160 -14.42 1.10 22.30
CA SER A 160 -14.50 2.44 22.90
C SER A 160 -15.32 2.44 24.19
N ASP A 161 -16.36 1.60 24.23
CA ASP A 161 -17.17 1.32 25.43
C ASP A 161 -17.10 -0.16 25.79
N SER A 162 -15.93 -0.58 26.30
CA SER A 162 -15.67 -1.96 26.69
C SER A 162 -16.53 -2.45 27.87
N LYS A 163 -17.19 -1.55 28.61
CA LYS A 163 -18.08 -1.91 29.72
C LYS A 163 -19.41 -2.48 29.24
N SER A 164 -19.87 -2.04 28.07
CA SER A 164 -21.17 -2.43 27.53
C SER A 164 -21.12 -3.74 26.74
N TRP A 165 -20.04 -3.99 25.99
CA TRP A 165 -19.90 -5.18 25.16
C TRP A 165 -18.44 -5.65 25.02
N PRO A 166 -18.16 -6.96 25.10
CA PRO A 166 -16.82 -7.49 24.88
C PRO A 166 -16.42 -7.35 23.40
N LEU A 167 -15.13 -7.10 23.15
CA LEU A 167 -14.57 -7.10 21.80
C LEU A 167 -14.69 -8.50 21.18
N ARG A 168 -15.29 -8.63 20.00
CA ARG A 168 -15.40 -9.90 19.28
C ARG A 168 -14.45 -9.93 18.09
N ALA A 169 -14.10 -11.13 17.65
CA ALA A 169 -13.23 -11.29 16.47
C ALA A 169 -13.82 -10.66 15.20
N VAL A 170 -15.16 -10.70 15.04
CA VAL A 170 -15.85 -10.07 13.90
C VAL A 170 -15.69 -8.55 13.87
N ASP A 171 -15.57 -7.90 15.03
CA ASP A 171 -15.45 -6.44 15.11
C ASP A 171 -14.11 -5.95 14.52
N ILE A 172 -13.09 -6.81 14.49
CA ILE A 172 -11.81 -6.53 13.81
C ILE A 172 -11.82 -7.05 12.38
N THR A 173 -12.22 -8.31 12.16
CA THR A 173 -12.14 -8.96 10.83
C THR A 173 -13.10 -8.35 9.80
N SER A 174 -14.14 -7.63 10.24
CA SER A 174 -15.02 -6.85 9.34
C SER A 174 -14.41 -5.52 8.88
N LEU A 175 -13.34 -5.06 9.52
CA LEU A 175 -12.58 -3.90 9.08
C LEU A 175 -11.67 -4.31 7.91
N PRO A 176 -11.28 -3.38 7.00
CA PRO A 176 -10.25 -3.63 6.01
C PRO A 176 -8.85 -3.53 6.66
N PHE A 177 -8.62 -4.33 7.70
CA PHE A 177 -7.40 -4.35 8.50
C PHE A 177 -6.27 -5.05 7.74
N ARG A 178 -5.10 -4.40 7.67
CA ARG A 178 -3.93 -4.87 6.91
C ARG A 178 -2.67 -4.71 7.75
N VAL A 179 -1.81 -5.72 7.70
CA VAL A 179 -0.45 -5.66 8.28
C VAL A 179 0.63 -5.61 7.19
N CYS A 180 0.32 -6.06 5.98
CA CYS A 180 1.12 -5.81 4.78
C CYS A 180 0.21 -5.91 3.56
N ALA A 181 0.74 -5.67 2.36
CA ALA A 181 -0.02 -5.82 1.12
C ALA A 181 -0.69 -7.20 0.95
N HIS A 182 -0.19 -8.26 1.61
CA HIS A 182 -0.64 -9.65 1.42
C HIS A 182 -1.51 -10.19 2.56
N LEU A 183 -1.32 -9.65 3.77
CA LEU A 183 -2.02 -10.09 4.98
C LEU A 183 -3.07 -9.02 5.30
N THR A 184 -4.30 -9.33 4.91
CA THR A 184 -5.48 -8.47 5.04
C THR A 184 -6.69 -9.28 5.52
N THR A 185 -7.62 -8.62 6.21
CA THR A 185 -8.96 -9.14 6.53
C THR A 185 -10.02 -8.77 5.49
N THR A 186 -9.68 -7.95 4.48
CA THR A 186 -10.61 -7.53 3.41
C THR A 186 -11.29 -8.73 2.76
N THR A 187 -12.61 -8.70 2.61
CA THR A 187 -13.39 -9.74 1.91
C THR A 187 -13.97 -9.28 0.58
N ALA A 188 -13.77 -7.99 0.25
CA ALA A 188 -14.23 -7.41 -0.99
C ALA A 188 -13.50 -8.04 -2.19
N PRO A 189 -14.15 -8.19 -3.36
CA PRO A 189 -13.46 -8.59 -4.57
C PRO A 189 -12.51 -7.48 -5.06
N PRO A 190 -11.52 -7.82 -5.91
CA PRO A 190 -10.70 -6.81 -6.58
C PRO A 190 -11.58 -5.89 -7.46
N VAL A 191 -11.22 -4.61 -7.53
CA VAL A 191 -11.96 -3.61 -8.33
C VAL A 191 -12.02 -4.03 -9.80
N GLN A 192 -13.24 -4.12 -10.36
CA GLN A 192 -13.49 -4.47 -11.76
C GLN A 192 -13.03 -3.38 -12.74
N GLY A 193 -12.57 -3.77 -13.94
CA GLY A 193 -12.02 -2.87 -14.96
C GLY A 193 -10.52 -3.08 -15.26
N ILE A 194 -9.93 -4.02 -14.55
CA ILE A 194 -8.54 -4.43 -14.64
C ILE A 194 -8.56 -5.83 -15.25
N LEU A 195 -7.63 -6.19 -16.15
CA LEU A 195 -7.40 -7.56 -16.65
C LEU A 195 -6.99 -8.52 -15.50
N SER A 196 -7.82 -8.66 -14.47
CA SER A 196 -7.85 -9.79 -13.57
C SER A 196 -8.85 -10.77 -14.18
N SER A 197 -8.41 -12.01 -14.37
CA SER A 197 -9.34 -13.13 -14.33
C SER A 197 -10.33 -12.89 -13.19
N THR A 198 -11.60 -12.92 -13.54
CA THR A 198 -12.75 -12.88 -12.62
C THR A 198 -12.46 -13.66 -11.33
N GLY A 199 -12.67 -13.04 -10.16
CA GLY A 199 -12.82 -13.78 -8.90
C GLY A 199 -11.56 -14.14 -8.10
N ALA A 200 -10.43 -13.42 -8.23
CA ALA A 200 -9.30 -13.64 -7.32
C ALA A 200 -9.67 -13.23 -5.88
N LEU A 201 -9.95 -14.22 -5.03
CA LEU A 201 -10.19 -14.02 -3.59
C LEU A 201 -8.87 -13.90 -2.83
N ASN A 202 -8.85 -13.10 -1.76
CA ASN A 202 -7.69 -12.93 -0.89
C ASN A 202 -7.48 -14.14 0.03
N GLY A 203 -6.28 -14.23 0.62
CA GLY A 203 -5.90 -15.32 1.51
C GLY A 203 -6.56 -15.24 2.90
N PRO A 204 -6.82 -16.38 3.56
CA PRO A 204 -7.52 -16.42 4.85
C PRO A 204 -6.61 -16.19 6.07
N LEU A 205 -5.29 -16.16 5.90
CA LEU A 205 -4.33 -16.35 6.99
C LEU A 205 -4.45 -15.31 8.11
N LEU A 206 -4.56 -14.01 7.79
CA LEU A 206 -4.68 -12.97 8.82
C LEU A 206 -6.01 -13.05 9.57
N THR A 207 -7.12 -13.26 8.84
CA THR A 207 -8.44 -13.47 9.43
C THR A 207 -8.43 -14.65 10.39
N HIS A 208 -7.80 -15.76 9.98
CA HIS A 208 -7.64 -16.93 10.84
C HIS A 208 -6.80 -16.63 12.08
N ALA A 209 -5.62 -16.00 11.91
CA ALA A 209 -4.73 -15.62 13.00
C ALA A 209 -5.42 -14.73 14.05
N ILE A 210 -6.24 -13.78 13.59
CA ILE A 210 -7.04 -12.93 14.49
C ILE A 210 -8.11 -13.76 15.17
N ALA A 211 -8.91 -14.51 14.42
CA ALA A 211 -9.99 -15.33 14.98
C ALA A 211 -9.50 -16.34 16.03
N SER A 212 -8.36 -17.00 15.79
CA SER A 212 -7.79 -18.01 16.68
C SER A 212 -7.31 -17.43 18.01
N ALA A 213 -6.99 -16.13 18.08
CA ALA A 213 -6.60 -15.47 19.32
C ALA A 213 -7.78 -15.25 20.28
N PHE A 214 -9.02 -15.21 19.77
CA PHE A 214 -10.21 -15.01 20.61
C PHE A 214 -10.74 -16.34 21.17
N PRO A 215 -11.34 -16.35 22.38
CA PRO A 215 -12.14 -17.47 22.87
C PRO A 215 -13.27 -17.84 21.91
N LYS A 216 -13.63 -19.14 21.83
CA LYS A 216 -14.66 -19.64 20.90
C LYS A 216 -16.01 -18.90 20.99
N GLY A 217 -16.41 -18.45 22.18
CA GLY A 217 -17.64 -17.67 22.38
C GLY A 217 -17.65 -16.31 21.67
N LEU A 218 -16.47 -15.72 21.43
CA LEU A 218 -16.26 -14.42 20.80
C LEU A 218 -15.90 -14.52 19.30
N GLN A 219 -15.87 -15.73 18.75
CA GLN A 219 -15.63 -16.00 17.33
C GLN A 219 -16.92 -16.00 16.47
N LYS A 220 -18.06 -15.57 17.02
CA LYS A 220 -19.33 -15.52 16.28
C LYS A 220 -19.31 -14.44 15.20
N GLY A 221 -19.91 -14.74 14.04
CA GLY A 221 -20.07 -13.78 12.93
C GLY A 221 -18.86 -13.66 11.99
N LEU A 222 -17.84 -14.52 12.14
CA LEU A 222 -16.69 -14.54 11.25
C LEU A 222 -17.09 -14.81 9.79
N PRO A 223 -16.33 -14.28 8.81
CA PRO A 223 -16.56 -14.57 7.40
C PRO A 223 -16.53 -16.08 7.11
N LYS A 224 -17.39 -16.53 6.20
CA LYS A 224 -17.43 -17.94 5.79
C LYS A 224 -16.11 -18.32 5.11
N PRO A 225 -15.61 -19.56 5.24
CA PRO A 225 -14.40 -20.00 4.55
C PRO A 225 -14.42 -19.79 3.03
N SER A 226 -15.61 -19.88 2.41
CA SER A 226 -15.82 -19.64 0.98
C SER A 226 -15.62 -18.18 0.54
N THR A 227 -15.53 -17.24 1.49
CA THR A 227 -15.26 -15.83 1.21
C THR A 227 -13.80 -15.58 0.82
N PHE A 228 -12.89 -16.48 1.21
CA PHE A 228 -11.47 -16.41 0.89
C PHE A 228 -11.10 -17.46 -0.16
N ARG A 229 -9.92 -17.31 -0.78
CA ARG A 229 -9.34 -18.43 -1.53
C ARG A 229 -9.00 -19.56 -0.56
N LYS A 230 -8.88 -20.77 -1.09
CA LYS A 230 -8.32 -21.89 -0.31
C LYS A 230 -6.92 -21.52 0.21
N ALA A 231 -6.67 -21.87 1.47
CA ALA A 231 -5.34 -21.77 2.06
C ALA A 231 -4.36 -22.63 1.24
N THR A 232 -3.16 -22.12 1.00
CA THR A 232 -2.07 -22.88 0.40
C THR A 232 -1.48 -23.86 1.41
N ALA A 233 -0.72 -24.87 0.96
CA ALA A 233 -0.08 -25.84 1.86
C ALA A 233 0.70 -25.14 2.99
N ALA A 234 1.56 -24.17 2.67
CA ALA A 234 2.31 -23.41 3.68
C ALA A 234 1.45 -22.57 4.63
N GLU A 235 0.21 -22.22 4.26
CA GLU A 235 -0.74 -21.56 5.18
C GLU A 235 -1.48 -22.60 6.03
N GLN A 236 -1.81 -23.76 5.47
CA GLN A 236 -2.40 -24.88 6.21
C GLN A 236 -1.45 -25.42 7.27
N ASP A 237 -0.16 -25.56 6.95
CA ASP A 237 0.87 -25.99 7.90
C ASP A 237 0.98 -25.03 9.08
N GLN A 238 0.90 -23.71 8.82
CA GLN A 238 0.90 -22.70 9.88
C GLN A 238 -0.39 -22.73 10.72
N ILE A 239 -1.54 -22.93 10.08
CA ILE A 239 -2.82 -23.09 10.77
C ILE A 239 -2.78 -24.28 11.72
N ALA A 240 -2.30 -25.43 11.24
CA ALA A 240 -2.17 -26.64 12.05
C ALA A 240 -1.17 -26.46 13.21
N ALA A 241 -0.01 -25.84 12.95
CA ALA A 241 0.99 -25.59 13.98
C ALA A 241 0.46 -24.65 15.09
N ALA A 242 -0.31 -23.62 14.72
CA ALA A 242 -0.89 -22.66 15.66
C ALA A 242 -1.88 -23.27 16.66
N GLU A 243 -2.50 -24.42 16.35
CA GLU A 243 -3.42 -25.10 17.28
C GLU A 243 -2.70 -25.63 18.53
N SER A 244 -1.39 -25.84 18.45
CA SER A 244 -0.57 -26.41 19.53
C SER A 244 0.17 -25.38 20.39
N GLU A 245 0.22 -24.11 19.96
CA GLU A 245 1.00 -23.06 20.61
C GLU A 245 0.14 -21.85 21.01
N SER A 246 0.20 -21.45 22.27
CA SER A 246 -0.55 -20.29 22.79
C SER A 246 -0.05 -18.94 22.23
N THR A 247 1.18 -18.88 21.72
CA THR A 247 1.80 -17.67 21.15
C THR A 247 2.48 -17.96 19.82
N PHE A 248 1.68 -18.30 18.82
CA PHE A 248 2.17 -18.62 17.49
C PHE A 248 2.56 -17.37 16.67
N VAL A 249 3.68 -17.47 15.96
CA VAL A 249 4.16 -16.43 15.02
C VAL A 249 3.87 -16.85 13.59
N TRP A 250 2.91 -16.18 12.99
CA TRP A 250 2.52 -16.36 11.59
C TRP A 250 3.51 -15.65 10.66
N ARG A 251 3.74 -16.23 9.49
CA ARG A 251 4.65 -15.76 8.45
C ARG A 251 3.88 -15.46 7.17
N CYS A 252 4.12 -14.27 6.63
CA CYS A 252 3.68 -13.96 5.27
C CYS A 252 4.53 -14.74 4.26
N ARG A 253 3.89 -15.49 3.36
CA ARG A 253 4.58 -16.23 2.29
C ARG A 253 5.25 -15.36 1.22
N SER A 254 4.91 -14.07 1.22
CA SER A 254 5.07 -13.17 0.08
C SER A 254 6.02 -12.00 0.33
N CYS A 255 6.25 -11.68 1.61
CA CYS A 255 7.15 -10.61 2.03
C CYS A 255 7.76 -10.97 3.39
N PRO A 256 8.85 -10.29 3.82
CA PRO A 256 9.49 -10.53 5.11
C PRO A 256 8.68 -9.94 6.28
N THR A 257 7.41 -10.33 6.39
CA THR A 257 6.51 -9.95 7.46
C THR A 257 6.19 -11.15 8.33
N LYS A 258 6.38 -10.99 9.63
CA LYS A 258 5.87 -11.90 10.66
C LYS A 258 4.79 -11.21 11.46
N VAL A 259 3.83 -11.95 11.97
CA VAL A 259 2.76 -11.41 12.81
C VAL A 259 2.44 -12.36 13.97
N ALA A 260 2.19 -11.80 15.14
CA ALA A 260 1.63 -12.49 16.29
C ALA A 260 0.35 -11.76 16.70
N VAL A 261 -0.65 -12.51 17.16
CA VAL A 261 -1.91 -11.93 17.64
C VAL A 261 -2.15 -12.43 19.06
N CYS A 262 -2.46 -11.50 19.95
CA CYS A 262 -2.81 -11.80 21.34
C CYS A 262 -4.10 -11.06 21.68
N TYR A 263 -4.99 -11.70 22.41
CA TYR A 263 -6.17 -11.09 23.00
C TYR A 263 -6.08 -11.23 24.51
N ASP A 264 -6.23 -10.12 25.24
CA ASP A 264 -6.07 -10.08 26.70
C ASP A 264 -7.39 -10.05 27.48
N GLY A 265 -8.53 -10.01 26.76
CA GLY A 265 -9.87 -9.91 27.34
C GLY A 265 -10.60 -8.63 26.93
N ASP A 266 -9.89 -7.52 26.81
CA ASP A 266 -10.49 -6.21 26.47
C ASP A 266 -9.90 -5.63 25.17
N GLU A 267 -8.68 -6.02 24.86
CA GLU A 267 -7.89 -5.54 23.74
C GLU A 267 -7.33 -6.72 22.93
N VAL A 268 -7.29 -6.56 21.61
CA VAL A 268 -6.45 -7.38 20.74
C VAL A 268 -5.20 -6.59 20.36
N VAL A 269 -4.05 -7.23 20.48
CA VAL A 269 -2.76 -6.72 20.02
C VAL A 269 -2.29 -7.58 18.86
N VAL A 270 -2.30 -7.00 17.67
CA VAL A 270 -1.67 -7.58 16.48
C VAL A 270 -0.28 -6.96 16.35
N LYS A 271 0.76 -7.75 16.58
CA LYS A 271 2.15 -7.32 16.50
C LYS A 271 2.76 -7.82 15.19
N ALA A 272 3.13 -6.90 14.31
CA ALA A 272 3.77 -7.20 13.03
C ALA A 272 5.24 -6.77 13.04
N TRP A 273 6.09 -7.57 12.42
CA TRP A 273 7.51 -7.27 12.22
C TRP A 273 7.83 -7.30 10.73
N HIS A 274 8.43 -6.23 10.21
CA HIS A 274 8.86 -6.07 8.84
C HIS A 274 10.38 -6.02 8.78
N CYS A 275 11.00 -6.96 8.09
CA CYS A 275 12.46 -6.99 7.93
C CYS A 275 12.89 -6.31 6.62
N PHE A 276 13.67 -5.24 6.74
CA PHE A 276 14.25 -4.48 5.64
C PHE A 276 15.62 -5.01 5.20
N GLY A 277 16.00 -6.18 5.68
CA GLY A 277 17.28 -6.83 5.39
C GLY A 277 18.46 -6.23 6.14
N LYS A 278 19.66 -6.71 5.77
CA LYS A 278 20.91 -6.36 6.46
C LYS A 278 21.55 -5.06 6.03
N GLU A 279 21.14 -4.55 4.88
CA GLU A 279 21.80 -3.45 4.18
C GLU A 279 20.79 -2.36 3.87
N LEU A 280 21.04 -1.13 4.35
CA LEU A 280 20.15 0.01 4.16
C LEU A 280 19.85 0.29 2.68
N TYR A 281 20.84 0.09 1.78
CA TYR A 281 20.63 0.33 0.35
C TYR A 281 19.67 -0.68 -0.30
N LYS A 282 19.49 -1.87 0.29
CA LYS A 282 18.47 -2.84 -0.12
C LYS A 282 17.10 -2.58 0.50
N ALA A 283 17.00 -1.68 1.48
CA ALA A 283 15.72 -1.38 2.15
C ALA A 283 14.65 -0.93 1.15
N VAL A 284 15.01 -0.20 0.09
CA VAL A 284 14.08 0.19 -0.99
C VAL A 284 13.50 -1.03 -1.73
N GLN A 285 14.31 -2.06 -1.96
CA GLN A 285 13.84 -3.30 -2.59
C GLN A 285 12.85 -4.02 -1.69
N PHE A 286 13.15 -4.12 -0.39
CA PHE A 286 12.24 -4.71 0.61
C PHE A 286 10.97 -3.87 0.80
N TRP A 287 11.09 -2.55 0.79
CA TRP A 287 9.98 -1.60 0.90
C TRP A 287 8.90 -1.87 -0.16
N SER A 288 9.32 -2.12 -1.40
CA SER A 288 8.40 -2.48 -2.50
C SER A 288 7.59 -3.77 -2.26
N LEU A 289 8.02 -4.62 -1.32
CA LEU A 289 7.31 -5.85 -0.94
C LEU A 289 6.24 -5.59 0.13
N PHE A 290 6.38 -4.54 0.93
CA PHE A 290 5.44 -4.19 1.99
C PHE A 290 4.33 -3.27 1.49
N VAL A 291 4.64 -2.42 0.51
CA VAL A 291 3.70 -1.43 -0.01
C VAL A 291 2.71 -2.05 -1.00
N ARG A 292 1.44 -1.69 -0.84
CA ARG A 292 0.36 -2.07 -1.75
C ARG A 292 0.48 -1.29 -3.05
N ARG A 293 0.67 -2.00 -4.15
CA ARG A 293 0.83 -1.45 -5.51
C ARG A 293 -0.26 -2.00 -6.41
N GLU A 294 -1.26 -1.17 -6.66
CA GLU A 294 -2.35 -1.46 -7.57
C GLU A 294 -2.60 -0.30 -8.52
N GLY A 295 -2.54 -0.55 -9.82
CA GLY A 295 -2.75 0.49 -10.82
C GLY A 295 -3.28 -0.12 -12.10
N PRO A 296 -4.22 0.54 -12.80
CA PRO A 296 -4.81 0.00 -14.02
C PRO A 296 -3.75 -0.26 -15.10
N THR A 297 -2.71 0.58 -15.16
CA THR A 297 -1.60 0.52 -16.13
C THR A 297 -0.42 -0.33 -15.67
N MET A 298 -0.43 -0.88 -14.45
CA MET A 298 0.67 -1.72 -13.98
C MET A 298 0.54 -3.16 -14.48
N GLY A 299 1.63 -3.71 -15.02
CA GLY A 299 1.74 -5.13 -15.38
C GLY A 299 1.64 -6.06 -14.15
N SER A 300 1.19 -7.29 -14.35
CA SER A 300 0.99 -8.28 -13.27
C SER A 300 2.22 -8.49 -12.37
N ALA A 301 3.42 -8.52 -12.95
CA ALA A 301 4.68 -8.68 -12.24
C ALA A 301 5.07 -7.51 -11.33
N LYS A 302 4.49 -6.32 -11.56
CA LYS A 302 4.76 -5.11 -10.76
C LYS A 302 3.73 -4.86 -9.67
N ARG A 303 2.59 -5.54 -9.73
CA ARG A 303 1.52 -5.41 -8.74
C ARG A 303 1.89 -6.13 -7.46
N ASN A 304 1.48 -5.55 -6.35
CA ASN A 304 1.74 -6.09 -5.02
C ASN A 304 0.51 -5.82 -4.15
N SER A 305 -0.35 -6.81 -4.00
CA SER A 305 -1.58 -6.70 -3.22
C SER A 305 -2.07 -8.05 -2.74
N GLU A 306 -3.17 -8.03 -2.01
CA GLU A 306 -3.79 -9.21 -1.42
C GLU A 306 -4.28 -10.22 -2.48
N TYR A 307 -4.56 -9.72 -3.69
CA TYR A 307 -5.01 -10.50 -4.85
C TYR A 307 -3.87 -10.87 -5.79
N ARG A 308 -2.76 -10.13 -5.75
CA ARG A 308 -1.65 -10.29 -6.69
C ARG A 308 -0.32 -10.18 -5.95
N CYS A 309 0.33 -11.32 -5.81
CA CYS A 309 1.68 -11.37 -5.29
C CYS A 309 2.55 -12.30 -6.12
N VAL A 310 3.78 -11.87 -6.39
CA VAL A 310 4.81 -12.74 -6.92
C VAL A 310 5.30 -13.64 -5.78
N SER A 311 5.18 -14.96 -5.94
CA SER A 311 5.79 -15.91 -4.99
C SER A 311 7.30 -15.66 -4.94
N ARG A 312 7.86 -15.47 -3.74
CA ARG A 312 9.28 -15.19 -3.52
C ARG A 312 9.77 -16.05 -2.37
N SER A 313 10.96 -16.60 -2.51
CA SER A 313 11.70 -17.09 -1.34
C SER A 313 12.16 -15.87 -0.55
N VAL A 314 11.73 -15.78 0.70
CA VAL A 314 12.12 -14.70 1.61
C VAL A 314 12.94 -15.33 2.73
N THR A 315 14.15 -14.82 2.94
CA THR A 315 15.01 -15.28 4.03
C THR A 315 14.33 -15.04 5.36
N ASP A 316 14.31 -16.08 6.21
CA ASP A 316 13.78 -15.94 7.57
C ASP A 316 14.66 -14.99 8.40
N PHE A 317 14.08 -14.35 9.40
CA PHE A 317 14.79 -13.40 10.26
C PHE A 317 14.45 -13.59 11.73
N ILE A 318 15.42 -13.30 12.60
CA ILE A 318 15.26 -13.44 14.04
C ILE A 318 14.34 -12.33 14.54
N LEU A 319 13.31 -12.73 15.29
CA LEU A 319 12.46 -11.77 15.96
C LEU A 319 13.17 -11.19 17.16
N PRO A 320 12.93 -9.91 17.43
CA PRO A 320 13.70 -9.27 18.45
C PRO A 320 13.09 -9.60 19.82
N ARG A 321 13.92 -10.07 20.77
CA ARG A 321 13.46 -10.59 22.08
C ARG A 321 12.55 -9.57 22.78
N LYS A 322 11.52 -10.05 23.50
CA LYS A 322 10.65 -9.21 24.34
C LYS A 322 11.56 -8.31 25.19
N VAL A 323 11.35 -7.00 25.11
CA VAL A 323 11.75 -6.05 26.15
C VAL A 323 10.55 -5.92 27.05
#